data_AF-X1Q2N9-F1
#
_entry.id   AF-X1Q2N9-F1
#
_cell.length_a   1.000
_cell.length_b   1.000
_cell.length_c   1.000
_cell.angle_alpha   90.00
_cell.angle_beta   90.00
_cell.angle_gamma   90.00
#
_symmetry.space_group_name_H-M   'P 1'
#
loop_
_entity.id
_entity.type
_entity.pdbx_description
1 polymer ?
#
loop_
_entity_poly.entity_id
_entity_poly.type
_entity_poly.pdbx_seq_one_letter_code
_entity_poly.pdbx_strand_id
1 'polypeptide(L)' 'MNLPKAVEILALLERTLAPILSADGTDAIKLGEEAIKEIREERKYEGWPGSRFLPGETPEADSPQPLSAKREET' A
#
# COMPACT_ATOMS: atom_id res chain seq x y z
N MET A 1 2.76 -4.66 -12.90
CA MET A 1 3.19 -5.80 -12.04
C MET A 1 2.09 -6.07 -11.00
N ASN A 2 1.73 -7.34 -10.76
CA ASN A 2 0.66 -7.73 -9.82
C ASN A 2 1.30 -8.21 -8.50
N LEU A 3 1.33 -7.35 -7.48
CA LEU A 3 2.00 -7.60 -6.20
C LEU A 3 1.37 -8.75 -5.39
N PRO A 4 0.04 -8.87 -5.25
CA PRO A 4 -0.58 -10.04 -4.63
C PRO A 4 -0.14 -11.38 -5.25
N LYS A 5 -0.11 -11.44 -6.59
CA LYS A 5 0.32 -12.65 -7.30
C LYS A 5 1.80 -12.98 -7.07
N ALA A 6 2.64 -11.96 -6.88
CA ALA A 6 4.06 -12.18 -6.58
C ALA A 6 4.27 -12.79 -5.18
N VAL A 7 3.50 -12.36 -4.17
CA VAL A 7 3.51 -12.97 -2.83
C VAL A 7 3.07 -14.44 -2.89
N GLU A 8 2.00 -14.75 -3.64
CA GLU A 8 1.53 -16.13 -3.82
C GLU A 8 2.59 -17.05 -4.45
N ILE A 9 3.38 -16.53 -5.41
CA ILE A 9 4.46 -17.26 -6.04
C ILE A 9 5.60 -17.51 -5.06
N LEU A 10 6.00 -16.52 -4.25
CA LEU A 10 7.04 -16.70 -3.23
C LEU A 10 6.63 -17.72 -2.16
N ALA A 11 5.38 -17.64 -1.68
CA ALA A 11 4.83 -18.65 -0.77
C ALA A 11 4.79 -20.05 -1.42
N LEU A 12 4.55 -20.13 -2.74
CA LEU A 12 4.63 -21.38 -3.49
C LEU A 12 6.05 -21.93 -3.57
N LEU A 13 7.02 -21.07 -3.82
CA LEU A 13 8.43 -21.45 -3.87
C LEU A 13 8.92 -21.91 -2.51
N GLU A 14 8.54 -21.24 -1.42
CA GLU A 14 8.92 -21.67 -0.06
C GLU A 14 8.39 -23.08 0.21
N ARG A 15 7.08 -23.34 0.06
CA ARG A 15 6.52 -24.68 0.35
C ARG A 15 7.03 -25.80 -0.55
N THR A 16 7.41 -25.50 -1.79
CA THR A 16 7.89 -26.51 -2.74
C THR A 16 9.39 -26.74 -2.64
N LEU A 17 10.16 -25.68 -2.37
CA LEU A 17 11.61 -25.71 -2.39
C LEU A 17 12.24 -25.73 -0.99
N ALA A 18 11.54 -25.39 0.09
CA ALA A 18 12.07 -25.49 1.47
C ALA A 18 12.66 -26.87 1.84
N PRO A 19 12.15 -28.02 1.33
CA PRO A 19 12.78 -29.32 1.61
C PRO A 19 14.13 -29.51 0.92
N ILE A 20 14.44 -28.70 -0.09
CA ILE A 20 15.57 -28.86 -1.01
C ILE A 20 16.55 -27.67 -0.96
N LEU A 21 16.10 -26.53 -0.43
CA LEU A 21 16.90 -25.33 -0.26
C LEU A 21 17.74 -25.42 1.01
N SER A 22 18.91 -24.78 0.98
CA SER A 22 19.65 -24.45 2.19
C SER A 22 18.86 -23.43 3.03
N ALA A 23 19.29 -23.24 4.28
CA ALA A 23 18.78 -22.18 5.15
C ALA A 23 18.81 -20.81 4.43
N ASP A 24 19.95 -20.47 3.82
CA ASP A 24 20.14 -19.22 3.06
C ASP A 24 19.12 -19.06 1.91
N GLY A 25 18.80 -20.16 1.21
CA GLY A 25 17.81 -20.15 0.13
C GLY A 25 16.39 -19.91 0.63
N THR A 26 16.06 -20.42 1.82
CA THR A 26 14.77 -20.18 2.48
C THR A 26 14.66 -18.73 2.97
N ASP A 27 15.74 -18.19 3.54
CA ASP A 27 15.80 -16.82 4.03
C ASP A 27 15.70 -15.80 2.88
N ALA A 28 16.28 -16.09 1.72
CA ALA A 28 16.14 -15.25 0.53
C ALA A 28 14.67 -15.14 0.05
N ILE A 29 13.90 -16.23 0.12
CA ILE A 29 12.48 -16.22 -0.24
C ILE A 29 11.68 -15.35 0.73
N LYS A 30 11.91 -15.50 2.03
CA LYS A 30 11.27 -14.69 3.08
C LYS A 30 11.59 -13.21 2.94
N LEU A 31 12.86 -12.88 2.66
CA LEU A 31 13.28 -11.50 2.43
C LEU A 31 12.55 -10.89 1.22
N GLY A 32 12.37 -11.66 0.15
CA GLY A 32 11.58 -11.24 -1.00
C GLY A 32 10.10 -11.00 -0.67
N GLU A 33 9.51 -11.82 0.21
CA GLU A 33 8.12 -11.66 0.63
C GLU A 33 7.92 -10.37 1.43
N GLU A 34 8.81 -10.09 2.38
CA GLU A 34 8.79 -8.87 3.19
C GLU A 34 8.97 -7.62 2.33
N ALA A 35 9.91 -7.62 1.38
CA ALA A 35 10.10 -6.51 0.46
C ALA A 35 8.84 -6.19 -0.37
N ILE A 36 8.10 -7.21 -0.82
CA ILE A 36 6.86 -7.00 -1.57
C ILE A 36 5.74 -6.48 -0.68
N LYS A 37 5.68 -6.90 0.59
CA LYS A 37 4.74 -6.34 1.57
C LYS A 37 5.03 -4.87 1.84
N GLU A 38 6.30 -4.50 2.01
CA GLU A 38 6.74 -3.12 2.24
C GLU A 38 6.37 -2.22 1.04
N ILE A 39 6.67 -2.65 -0.19
CA ILE A 39 6.25 -1.92 -1.41
C ILE A 39 4.74 -1.72 -1.47
N ARG A 40 3.96 -2.72 -1.04
CA ARG A 40 2.50 -2.62 -1.01
C ARG A 40 2.02 -1.64 0.06
N GLU A 41 2.70 -1.54 1.20
CA GLU A 41 2.39 -0.56 2.24
C GLU A 41 2.76 0.84 1.80
N GLU A 42 3.96 1.07 1.25
CA GLU A 42 4.37 2.37 0.72
C GLU A 42 3.41 2.89 -0.36
N ARG A 43 2.93 2.02 -1.25
CA ARG A 43 1.91 2.39 -2.25
C ARG A 43 0.56 2.79 -1.64
N LYS A 44 0.20 2.28 -0.46
CA LYS A 44 -0.98 2.79 0.26
C LYS A 44 -0.72 4.21 0.76
N TYR A 45 0.51 4.51 1.17
CA TYR A 45 0.90 5.85 1.61
C TYR A 45 1.08 6.83 0.44
N GLU A 46 1.51 6.39 -0.74
CA GLU A 46 1.55 7.21 -1.97
C GLU A 46 0.14 7.64 -2.44
N GLY A 47 -0.90 6.87 -2.10
CA GLY A 47 -2.30 7.19 -2.37
C GLY A 47 -2.98 8.05 -1.30
N TRP A 48 -2.32 8.29 -0.16
CA TRP A 48 -2.77 9.31 0.78
C TRP A 48 -2.33 10.66 0.18
N PRO A 49 -3.23 11.64 -0.03
CA PRO A 49 -2.77 12.98 -0.33
C PRO A 49 -1.95 13.39 0.87
N GLY A 50 -0.63 13.33 0.72
CA GLY A 50 0.31 13.91 1.65
C GLY A 50 0.12 15.41 1.60
N SER A 51 -0.97 15.90 2.20
CA SER A 51 -0.96 17.16 2.90
C SER A 51 0.17 17.02 3.91
N ARG A 52 1.35 17.42 3.44
CA ARG A 52 2.53 17.71 4.25
C ARG A 52 2.11 18.91 5.10
N PHE A 53 1.26 18.64 6.09
CA PHE A 53 0.85 19.62 7.06
C PHE A 53 2.13 20.13 7.70
N LEU A 54 2.34 21.43 7.63
CA LEU A 54 3.38 22.03 8.44
C LEU A 54 3.08 21.69 9.91
N PRO A 55 4.09 21.48 10.77
CA PRO A 55 3.85 21.24 12.19
C PRO A 55 2.98 22.37 12.75
N GLY A 56 1.71 22.07 13.04
CA GLY A 56 0.68 23.03 13.47
C GLY A 56 -0.57 23.13 12.58
N GLU A 57 -0.59 22.57 11.37
CA GLU A 57 -1.81 22.51 10.56
C GLU A 57 -2.65 21.29 10.93
N THR A 58 -3.83 21.53 11.49
CA THR A 58 -4.89 20.51 11.57
C THR A 58 -5.61 20.41 10.24
N PRO A 59 -6.01 19.20 9.78
CA PRO A 59 -6.84 19.06 8.59
C PRO A 59 -8.11 19.89 8.76
N GLU A 60 -8.45 20.71 7.78
CA GLU A 60 -9.75 21.37 7.75
C GLU A 60 -10.81 20.27 7.80
N ALA A 61 -11.57 20.25 8.89
CA ALA A 61 -12.67 19.32 9.07
C ALA A 61 -13.59 19.46 7.85
N ASP A 62 -13.73 18.34 7.14
CA ASP A 62 -14.59 18.10 5.99
C ASP A 62 -15.91 18.86 6.18
N SER A 63 -15.99 20.08 5.64
CA SER A 63 -17.17 20.91 5.77
C SER A 63 -18.19 20.34 4.79
N PRO A 64 -19.29 19.74 5.26
CA PRO A 64 -20.30 19.24 4.35
C PRO A 64 -20.91 20.44 3.63
N GLN A 65 -20.59 20.64 2.35
CA GLN A 65 -21.29 21.63 1.54
C GLN A 65 -22.73 21.14 1.34
N PRO A 66 -23.75 21.84 1.84
CA PRO A 66 -25.13 21.52 1.50
C PRO A 66 -25.44 22.15 0.12
N LEU A 67 -25.72 21.24 -0.82
CA LEU A 67 -26.58 21.33 -2.00
C LEU A 67 -27.10 22.72 -2.44
N SER A 68 -26.74 23.06 -3.67
CA SER A 68 -27.53 23.72 -4.71
C SER A 68 -28.61 24.72 -4.27
N ALA A 69 -28.33 26.01 -4.49
CA ALA A 69 -29.36 26.98 -4.81
C ALA A 69 -29.12 27.50 -6.24
N LYS A 70 -29.82 26.90 -7.21
CA LYS A 70 -30.22 27.61 -8.43
C LYS A 70 -31.12 28.77 -8.03
N ARG A 71 -30.87 29.97 -8.57
CA ARG A 71 -31.85 31.02 -8.94
C ARG A 71 -31.05 32.17 -9.55
N GLU A 72 -31.11 32.31 -10.88
CA GLU A 72 -32.00 33.27 -11.60
C GLU A 72 -31.48 34.70 -11.40
N GLU A 73 -30.75 35.23 -12.40
CA GLU A 73 -31.31 36.04 -13.49
C GLU A 73 -31.99 37.31 -12.95
N THR A 74 -31.28 38.44 -13.04
CA THR A 74 -31.77 39.71 -13.61
C THR A 74 -30.63 40.71 -13.78
#